data_AF-A0A654CS80-F1
#
_entry.id   AF-A0A654CS80-F1
#
_cell.length_a   1.000
_cell.length_b   1.000
_cell.length_c   1.000
_cell.angle_alpha   90.00
_cell.angle_beta   90.00
_cell.angle_gamma   90.00
#
_symmetry.space_group_name_H-M   'P 1'
#
loop_
_entity.id
_entity.type
_entity.pdbx_description
1 polymer ?
#
loop_
_entity_poly.entity_id
_entity_poly.type
_entity_poly.pdbx_seq_one_letter_code
_entity_poly.pdbx_strand_id
1 'polypeptide(L)'
;MSDTYQIELALRTPDDTDEAVSAPLKQAQKTMGMVPNMYAGMANLPALLATYSFGYDKFRKEAGFSSVEQEVILLTVSRANECHYCVAAHSTLADTMSGVPTEVTDAIRSDEEIPEPKLRALAEFTRVMSETRGNPSPAQAKAFLEAGYSEAHILGIILAISVKVISNYSNHLFHTEVDEAFAAREWSAPL
;
A
#
# COMPACT_ATOMS: atom_id res chain seq x y z
N MET A 1 -13.66 -2.99 19.35
CA MET A 1 -14.42 -3.68 18.29
C MET A 1 -14.71 -2.62 17.26
N SER A 2 -14.31 -2.84 16.01
CA SER A 2 -14.57 -1.88 14.94
C SER A 2 -16.09 -1.80 14.71
N ASP A 3 -16.67 -0.60 14.68
CA ASP A 3 -18.09 -0.39 14.36
C ASP A 3 -18.40 -0.61 12.85
N THR A 4 -17.46 -1.20 12.11
CA THR A 4 -17.56 -1.45 10.67
C THR A 4 -17.90 -2.90 10.35
N TYR A 5 -18.56 -3.11 9.22
CA TYR A 5 -18.89 -4.46 8.72
C TYR A 5 -17.64 -5.31 8.54
N GLN A 6 -17.70 -6.57 9.00
CA GLN A 6 -16.68 -7.58 8.79
C GLN A 6 -17.21 -8.65 7.83
N ILE A 7 -16.47 -8.94 6.77
CA ILE A 7 -16.73 -10.05 5.87
C ILE A 7 -16.53 -11.37 6.62
N GLU A 8 -17.48 -12.32 6.46
CA GLU A 8 -17.44 -13.65 7.09
C GLU A 8 -16.83 -14.74 6.18
N LEU A 9 -16.37 -14.38 4.98
CA LEU A 9 -15.68 -15.32 4.10
C LEU A 9 -14.36 -15.78 4.74
N ALA A 10 -14.15 -17.10 4.79
CA ALA A 10 -12.90 -17.66 5.28
C ALA A 10 -11.71 -17.25 4.38
N LEU A 11 -10.53 -17.10 4.98
CA LEU A 11 -9.28 -16.94 4.25
C LEU A 11 -9.01 -18.18 3.39
N ARG A 12 -8.62 -17.98 2.13
CA ARG A 12 -8.32 -19.06 1.20
C ARG A 12 -6.88 -19.55 1.35
N THR A 13 -6.64 -20.79 0.97
CA THR A 13 -5.34 -21.46 1.19
C THR A 13 -4.71 -21.93 -0.12
N PRO A 14 -3.37 -22.15 -0.16
CA PRO A 14 -2.71 -22.81 -1.28
C PRO A 14 -3.26 -24.21 -1.63
N ASP A 15 -3.92 -24.89 -0.69
CA ASP A 15 -4.50 -26.22 -0.91
C ASP A 15 -5.94 -26.18 -1.45
N ASP A 16 -6.43 -25.00 -1.85
CA ASP A 16 -7.78 -24.86 -2.41
C ASP A 16 -7.96 -25.70 -3.68
N THR A 17 -9.14 -26.31 -3.83
CA THR A 17 -9.47 -27.15 -4.98
C THR A 17 -9.66 -26.36 -6.26
N ASP A 18 -10.00 -25.07 -6.17
CA ASP A 18 -10.04 -24.19 -7.33
C ASP A 18 -8.62 -23.71 -7.68
N GLU A 19 -8.14 -24.05 -8.87
CA GLU A 19 -6.83 -23.64 -9.35
C GLU A 19 -6.71 -22.12 -9.50
N ALA A 20 -7.80 -21.41 -9.82
CA ALA A 20 -7.80 -19.95 -9.91
C ALA A 20 -7.54 -19.28 -8.55
N VAL A 21 -7.84 -19.98 -7.45
CA VAL A 21 -7.59 -19.54 -6.07
C VAL A 21 -6.21 -20.02 -5.60
N SER A 22 -5.92 -21.31 -5.74
CA SER A 22 -4.69 -21.90 -5.18
C SER A 22 -3.42 -21.48 -5.90
N ALA A 23 -3.44 -21.33 -7.23
CA ALA A 23 -2.25 -20.98 -8.01
C ALA A 23 -1.61 -19.64 -7.60
N PRO A 24 -2.35 -18.50 -7.49
CA PRO A 24 -1.75 -17.24 -7.05
C PRO A 24 -1.24 -17.29 -5.60
N LEU A 25 -1.89 -18.05 -4.71
CA LEU A 25 -1.43 -18.20 -3.32
C LEU A 25 -0.15 -19.04 -3.22
N LYS A 26 -0.05 -20.14 -3.98
CA LYS A 26 1.20 -20.91 -4.12
C LYS A 26 2.33 -20.06 -4.68
N GLN A 27 2.02 -19.21 -5.66
CA GLN A 27 3.02 -18.29 -6.22
C GLN A 27 3.49 -17.28 -5.18
N ALA A 28 2.59 -16.70 -4.38
CA ALA A 28 2.95 -15.80 -3.28
C ALA A 28 3.85 -16.51 -2.26
N GLN A 29 3.50 -17.72 -1.84
CA GLN A 29 4.30 -18.53 -0.93
C GLN A 29 5.72 -18.77 -1.47
N LYS A 30 5.85 -19.07 -2.77
CA LYS A 30 7.14 -19.29 -3.42
C LYS A 30 8.00 -18.02 -3.48
N THR A 31 7.40 -16.86 -3.72
CA THR A 31 8.17 -15.61 -3.92
C THR A 31 8.41 -14.82 -2.65
N MET A 32 7.51 -14.94 -1.67
CA MET A 32 7.55 -14.16 -0.43
C MET A 32 7.90 -15.03 0.79
N GLY A 33 7.95 -16.36 0.63
CA GLY A 33 8.14 -17.30 1.74
C GLY A 33 6.89 -17.52 2.60
N MET A 34 5.80 -16.79 2.31
CA MET A 34 4.54 -16.83 3.05
C MET A 34 3.36 -16.46 2.13
N VAL A 35 2.14 -16.78 2.56
CA VAL A 35 0.91 -16.23 1.97
C VAL A 35 0.43 -15.11 2.89
N PRO A 36 0.50 -13.84 2.48
CA PRO A 36 -0.04 -12.76 3.29
C PRO A 36 -1.53 -12.97 3.55
N ASN A 37 -1.99 -12.75 4.79
CA ASN A 37 -3.41 -12.86 5.15
C ASN A 37 -4.31 -12.02 4.22
N MET A 38 -3.83 -10.85 3.79
CA MET A 38 -4.51 -10.01 2.80
C MET A 38 -4.72 -10.71 1.45
N TYR A 39 -3.72 -11.47 0.96
CA TYR A 39 -3.83 -12.20 -0.30
C TYR A 39 -4.82 -13.37 -0.15
N ALA A 40 -4.77 -14.08 0.97
CA ALA A 40 -5.71 -15.14 1.30
C ALA A 40 -7.17 -14.64 1.35
N GLY A 41 -7.40 -13.42 1.87
CA GLY A 41 -8.71 -12.77 1.86
C GLY A 41 -9.18 -12.41 0.45
N MET A 42 -8.35 -11.69 -0.32
CA MET A 42 -8.67 -11.29 -1.70
C MET A 42 -8.89 -12.48 -2.64
N ALA A 43 -8.25 -13.62 -2.39
CA ALA A 43 -8.40 -14.83 -3.19
C ALA A 43 -9.82 -15.43 -3.17
N ASN A 44 -10.71 -14.97 -2.27
CA ASN A 44 -12.14 -15.25 -2.36
C ASN A 44 -12.77 -14.77 -3.67
N LEU A 45 -12.19 -13.73 -4.29
CA LEU A 45 -12.50 -13.30 -5.65
C LEU A 45 -11.19 -13.29 -6.47
N PRO A 46 -10.85 -14.38 -7.19
CA PRO A 46 -9.57 -14.50 -7.90
C PRO A 46 -9.22 -13.31 -8.80
N ALA A 47 -10.23 -12.72 -9.46
CA ALA A 47 -10.05 -11.54 -10.29
C ALA A 47 -9.50 -10.33 -9.50
N LEU A 48 -9.92 -10.13 -8.24
CA LEU A 48 -9.45 -9.04 -7.39
C LEU A 48 -7.96 -9.20 -7.06
N LEU A 49 -7.54 -10.39 -6.62
CA LEU A 49 -6.14 -10.68 -6.32
C LEU A 49 -5.27 -10.58 -7.58
N ALA A 50 -5.75 -11.06 -8.72
CA ALA A 50 -5.04 -10.97 -9.99
C ALA A 50 -4.85 -9.50 -10.43
N THR A 51 -5.91 -8.68 -10.36
CA THR A 51 -5.82 -7.25 -10.68
C THR A 51 -4.89 -6.50 -9.74
N TYR A 52 -4.98 -6.75 -8.43
CA TYR A 52 -4.04 -6.19 -7.45
C TYR A 52 -2.59 -6.54 -7.79
N SER A 53 -2.32 -7.82 -8.00
CA SER A 53 -0.95 -8.32 -8.22
C SER A 53 -0.36 -7.75 -9.51
N PHE A 54 -1.17 -7.68 -10.58
CA PHE A 54 -0.76 -7.08 -11.84
C PHE A 54 -0.49 -5.57 -11.70
N GLY A 55 -1.41 -4.82 -11.11
CA GLY A 55 -1.25 -3.38 -10.91
C GLY A 55 -0.05 -3.05 -10.02
N TYR A 56 0.15 -3.83 -8.96
CA TYR A 56 1.30 -3.69 -8.06
C TYR A 56 2.63 -3.95 -8.78
N ASP A 57 2.71 -5.03 -9.58
CA ASP A 57 3.91 -5.32 -10.39
C ASP A 57 4.22 -4.20 -11.37
N LYS A 58 3.20 -3.68 -12.06
CA LYS A 58 3.33 -2.55 -12.98
C LYS A 58 3.75 -1.27 -12.30
N PHE A 59 3.20 -0.97 -11.12
CA PHE A 59 3.66 0.16 -10.33
C PHE A 59 5.16 0.03 -9.98
N ARG A 60 5.57 -1.13 -9.46
CA ARG A 60 6.96 -1.37 -9.05
C ARG A 60 7.97 -1.29 -10.20
N LYS A 61 7.59 -1.71 -11.40
CA LYS A 61 8.51 -1.80 -12.55
C LYS A 61 8.45 -0.62 -13.51
N GLU A 62 7.30 0.03 -13.64
CA GLU A 62 7.01 0.93 -14.77
C GLU A 62 6.59 2.34 -14.34
N ALA A 63 6.31 2.60 -13.05
CA ALA A 63 5.85 3.93 -12.59
C ALA A 63 6.95 5.01 -12.50
N GLY A 64 8.22 4.67 -12.76
CA GLY A 64 9.32 5.64 -12.83
C GLY A 64 9.92 6.08 -11.48
N PHE A 65 9.42 5.56 -10.36
CA PHE A 65 9.93 5.85 -9.02
C PHE A 65 11.03 4.89 -8.56
N SER A 66 11.96 5.36 -7.73
CA SER A 66 12.90 4.50 -7.01
C SER A 66 12.19 3.62 -5.95
N SER A 67 12.83 2.55 -5.48
CA SER A 67 12.24 1.67 -4.45
C SER A 67 11.85 2.43 -3.18
N VAL A 68 12.66 3.41 -2.77
CA VAL A 68 12.40 4.30 -1.63
C VAL A 68 11.13 5.12 -1.87
N GLU A 69 11.04 5.82 -3.00
CA GLU A 69 9.89 6.65 -3.36
C GLU A 69 8.60 5.82 -3.49
N GLN A 70 8.70 4.61 -4.04
CA GLN A 70 7.56 3.69 -4.14
C GLN A 70 6.97 3.36 -2.78
N GLU A 71 7.80 3.06 -1.77
CA GLU A 71 7.30 2.78 -0.43
C GLU A 71 6.77 4.02 0.27
N VAL A 72 7.39 5.19 0.07
CA VAL A 72 6.85 6.47 0.56
C VAL A 72 5.43 6.68 0.03
N ILE A 73 5.19 6.46 -1.26
CA ILE A 73 3.84 6.57 -1.86
C ILE A 73 2.89 5.54 -1.25
N LEU A 74 3.27 4.26 -1.25
CA LEU A 74 2.40 3.17 -0.79
C LEU A 74 2.03 3.28 0.69
N LEU A 75 2.99 3.69 1.53
CA LEU A 75 2.78 3.94 2.95
C LEU A 75 1.91 5.18 3.16
N THR A 76 2.15 6.27 2.42
CA THR A 76 1.36 7.50 2.52
C THR A 76 -0.11 7.27 2.17
N VAL A 77 -0.40 6.59 1.06
CA VAL A 77 -1.80 6.27 0.69
C VAL A 77 -2.43 5.36 1.73
N SER A 78 -1.69 4.36 2.23
CA SER A 78 -2.21 3.43 3.24
C SER A 78 -2.51 4.13 4.56
N ARG A 79 -1.68 5.11 4.94
CA ARG A 79 -1.90 5.97 6.11
C ARG A 79 -3.12 6.88 5.93
N ALA A 80 -3.26 7.52 4.77
CA ALA A 80 -4.40 8.37 4.44
C ALA A 80 -5.73 7.60 4.41
N ASN A 81 -5.70 6.34 3.98
CA ASN A 81 -6.85 5.44 4.05
C ASN A 81 -7.01 4.75 5.42
N GLU A 82 -6.15 5.03 6.40
CA GLU A 82 -6.19 4.42 7.74
C GLU A 82 -6.19 2.89 7.73
N CYS A 83 -5.45 2.28 6.80
CA CYS A 83 -5.37 0.82 6.70
C CYS A 83 -4.26 0.27 7.59
N HIS A 84 -4.61 -0.28 8.76
CA HIS A 84 -3.66 -0.82 9.74
C HIS A 84 -2.71 -1.86 9.15
N TYR A 85 -3.26 -2.82 8.42
CA TYR A 85 -2.49 -3.90 7.80
C TYR A 85 -1.47 -3.35 6.79
N CYS A 86 -1.90 -2.45 5.91
CA CYS A 86 -1.01 -1.92 4.87
C CYS A 86 0.01 -0.94 5.42
N VAL A 87 -0.32 -0.17 6.47
CA VAL A 87 0.67 0.66 7.16
C VAL A 87 1.74 -0.22 7.79
N ALA A 88 1.37 -1.30 8.48
CA ALA A 88 2.35 -2.24 9.04
C ALA A 88 3.23 -2.88 7.96
N ALA A 89 2.62 -3.48 6.93
CA ALA A 89 3.35 -4.15 5.86
C ALA A 89 4.29 -3.21 5.11
N HIS A 90 3.81 -2.04 4.66
CA HIS A 90 4.66 -1.09 3.92
C HIS A 90 5.71 -0.41 4.79
N SER A 91 5.48 -0.26 6.10
CA SER A 91 6.55 0.19 7.01
C SER A 91 7.68 -0.83 7.07
N THR A 92 7.35 -2.13 7.27
CA THR A 92 8.36 -3.19 7.30
C THR A 92 9.12 -3.29 5.98
N LEU A 93 8.43 -3.29 4.83
CA LEU A 93 9.08 -3.37 3.52
C LEU A 93 9.94 -2.14 3.21
N ALA A 94 9.47 -0.95 3.59
CA ALA A 94 10.23 0.29 3.49
C ALA A 94 11.57 0.20 4.23
N ASP A 95 11.52 -0.17 5.51
CA ASP A 95 12.68 -0.19 6.39
C ASP A 95 13.66 -1.34 6.02
N THR A 96 13.14 -2.51 5.67
CA THR A 96 13.96 -3.74 5.54
C THR A 96 14.36 -4.10 4.10
N MET A 97 13.56 -3.72 3.10
CA MET A 97 13.79 -4.12 1.71
C MET A 97 14.14 -2.95 0.80
N SER A 98 13.49 -1.81 0.98
CA SER A 98 13.68 -0.64 0.10
C SER A 98 14.72 0.36 0.59
N GLY A 99 15.17 0.23 1.85
CA GLY A 99 16.17 1.12 2.44
C GLY A 99 15.65 2.53 2.71
N VAL A 100 14.35 2.68 2.99
CA VAL A 100 13.78 3.94 3.46
C VAL A 100 14.29 4.17 4.89
N PRO A 101 14.86 5.34 5.22
CA PRO A 101 15.23 5.64 6.60
C PRO A 101 14.02 5.59 7.52
N THR A 102 14.15 4.96 8.69
CA THR A 102 13.03 4.76 9.61
C THR A 102 12.41 6.07 10.09
N GLU A 103 13.18 7.15 10.18
CA GLU A 103 12.66 8.48 10.48
C GLU A 103 11.66 9.00 9.44
N VAL A 104 11.78 8.57 8.17
CA VAL A 104 10.82 8.91 7.11
C VAL A 104 9.55 8.09 7.27
N THR A 105 9.66 6.79 7.54
CA THR A 105 8.49 5.92 7.73
C THR A 105 7.73 6.28 9.00
N ASP A 106 8.43 6.61 10.09
CA ASP A 106 7.83 7.08 11.34
C ASP A 106 7.13 8.44 11.19
N ALA A 107 7.73 9.37 10.44
CA ALA A 107 7.09 10.65 10.12
C ALA A 107 5.77 10.44 9.35
N ILE A 108 5.77 9.59 8.31
CA ILE A 108 4.53 9.28 7.57
C ILE A 108 3.49 8.63 8.49
N ARG A 109 3.89 7.65 9.32
CA ARG A 109 2.98 6.92 10.22
C ARG A 109 2.32 7.83 11.25
N SER A 110 3.04 8.85 11.70
CA SER A 110 2.62 9.78 12.76
C SER A 110 2.05 11.09 12.23
N ASP A 111 1.98 11.25 10.90
CA ASP A 111 1.58 12.49 10.22
C ASP A 111 2.47 13.70 10.61
N GLU A 112 3.75 13.42 10.82
CA GLU A 112 4.80 14.39 11.12
C GLU A 112 5.60 14.77 9.85
N GLU A 113 6.43 15.81 9.97
CA GLU A 113 7.22 16.31 8.86
C GLU A 113 8.35 15.34 8.47
N ILE A 114 8.39 14.96 7.19
CA ILE A 114 9.46 14.13 6.63
C ILE A 114 10.74 14.98 6.50
N PRO A 115 11.90 14.54 7.05
CA PRO A 115 13.14 15.33 7.03
C PRO A 115 13.73 15.56 5.63
N GLU A 116 13.59 14.59 4.73
CA GLU A 116 14.15 14.66 3.38
C GLU A 116 13.20 15.47 2.46
N PRO A 117 13.63 16.62 1.90
CA PRO A 117 12.73 17.54 1.20
C PRO A 117 12.02 16.96 -0.03
N LYS A 118 12.67 16.09 -0.79
CA LYS A 118 12.11 15.49 -2.00
C LYS A 118 11.07 14.43 -1.64
N LEU A 119 11.34 13.57 -0.67
CA LEU A 119 10.40 12.58 -0.14
C LEU A 119 9.22 13.24 0.56
N ARG A 120 9.45 14.36 1.27
CA ARG A 120 8.38 15.19 1.83
C ARG A 120 7.43 15.70 0.75
N ALA A 121 7.95 16.30 -0.32
CA ALA A 121 7.12 16.77 -1.44
C ALA A 121 6.34 15.62 -2.10
N LEU A 122 6.94 14.44 -2.22
CA LEU A 122 6.28 13.24 -2.75
C LEU A 122 5.13 12.77 -1.85
N ALA A 123 5.37 12.65 -0.55
CA ALA A 123 4.36 12.24 0.42
C ALA A 123 3.22 13.27 0.49
N GLU A 124 3.53 14.55 0.58
CA GLU A 124 2.53 15.63 0.60
C GLU A 124 1.63 15.60 -0.63
N PHE A 125 2.21 15.51 -1.83
CA PHE A 125 1.42 15.45 -3.06
C PHE A 125 0.60 14.14 -3.16
N THR A 126 1.16 13.02 -2.72
CA THR A 126 0.44 11.74 -2.65
C THR A 126 -0.76 11.80 -1.70
N ARG A 127 -0.59 12.44 -0.53
CA ARG A 127 -1.66 12.68 0.43
C ARG A 127 -2.75 13.58 -0.17
N VAL A 128 -2.36 14.70 -0.80
CA VAL A 128 -3.29 15.58 -1.52
C VAL A 128 -4.11 14.80 -2.55
N MET A 129 -3.45 13.99 -3.39
CA MET A 129 -4.15 13.18 -4.40
C MET A 129 -5.14 12.19 -3.77
N SER A 130 -4.80 11.60 -2.61
CA SER A 130 -5.67 10.65 -1.92
C SER A 130 -6.89 11.34 -1.29
N GLU A 131 -6.66 12.41 -0.52
CA GLU A 131 -7.71 13.12 0.23
C GLU A 131 -8.67 13.90 -0.67
N THR A 132 -8.14 14.51 -1.73
CA THR A 132 -8.95 15.27 -2.71
C THR A 132 -9.58 14.38 -3.78
N ARG A 133 -9.36 13.05 -3.71
CA ARG A 133 -9.81 12.08 -4.72
C ARG A 133 -9.32 12.44 -6.13
N GLY A 134 -8.05 12.81 -6.24
CA GLY A 134 -7.38 13.14 -7.50
C GLY A 134 -7.63 14.55 -8.01
N ASN A 135 -8.01 15.51 -7.16
CA ASN A 135 -8.30 16.89 -7.54
C ASN A 135 -7.33 17.88 -6.87
N PRO A 136 -6.01 17.83 -7.17
CA PRO A 136 -5.05 18.78 -6.63
C PRO A 136 -5.28 20.17 -7.23
N SER A 137 -5.00 21.22 -6.44
CA SER A 137 -4.94 22.58 -6.98
C SER A 137 -3.72 22.76 -7.91
N PRO A 138 -3.73 23.76 -8.80
CA PRO A 138 -2.57 24.08 -9.64
C PRO A 138 -1.29 24.37 -8.83
N ALA A 139 -1.43 24.98 -7.65
CA ALA A 139 -0.30 25.28 -6.77
C ALA A 139 0.33 24.01 -6.18
N GLN A 140 -0.50 23.04 -5.77
CA GLN A 140 -0.03 21.75 -5.26
C GLN A 140 0.67 20.91 -6.35
N ALA A 141 0.09 20.86 -7.55
CA ALA A 141 0.73 20.20 -8.69
C ALA A 141 2.06 20.87 -9.06
N LYS A 142 2.10 22.22 -9.06
CA LYS A 142 3.32 22.97 -9.33
C LYS A 142 4.42 22.67 -8.32
N ALA A 143 4.12 22.64 -7.01
CA ALA A 143 5.10 22.32 -5.98
C ALA A 143 5.72 20.92 -6.15
N PHE A 144 4.91 19.93 -6.52
CA PHE A 144 5.39 18.58 -6.83
C PHE A 144 6.34 18.54 -8.03
N LEU A 145 6.01 19.27 -9.10
CA LEU A 145 6.86 19.36 -10.29
C LEU A 145 8.17 20.12 -10.00
N GLU A 146 8.11 21.20 -9.21
CA GLU A 146 9.29 21.97 -8.78
C GLU A 146 10.23 21.17 -7.86
N ALA A 147 9.73 20.14 -7.16
CA ALA A 147 10.54 19.19 -6.41
C ALA A 147 11.30 18.17 -7.30
N GLY A 148 11.15 18.26 -8.63
CA GLY A 148 11.87 17.45 -9.61
C GLY A 148 11.11 16.21 -10.08
N TYR A 149 9.81 16.10 -9.76
CA TYR A 149 8.93 15.09 -10.34
C TYR A 149 8.34 15.57 -11.69
N SER A 150 7.59 14.69 -12.35
CA SER A 150 7.05 14.93 -13.70
C SER A 150 5.55 14.61 -13.73
N GLU A 151 4.86 15.04 -14.77
CA GLU A 151 3.44 14.70 -14.95
C GLU A 151 3.23 13.18 -15.10
N ALA A 152 4.21 12.45 -15.65
CA ALA A 152 4.17 10.99 -15.69
C ALA A 152 4.18 10.38 -14.27
N HIS A 153 4.91 10.98 -13.32
CA HIS A 153 4.88 10.57 -11.93
C HIS A 153 3.49 10.78 -11.28
N ILE A 154 2.73 11.80 -11.70
CA ILE A 154 1.34 11.99 -11.25
C ILE A 154 0.49 10.78 -11.67
N LEU A 155 0.64 10.29 -12.91
CA LEU A 155 -0.03 9.08 -13.37
C LEU A 155 0.42 7.83 -12.58
N GLY A 156 1.70 7.76 -12.22
CA GLY A 156 2.23 6.72 -11.34
C GLY A 156 1.58 6.72 -9.95
N ILE A 157 1.31 7.90 -9.37
CA ILE A 157 0.59 8.04 -8.10
C ILE A 157 -0.87 7.57 -8.25
N ILE A 158 -1.54 7.88 -9.36
CA ILE A 158 -2.89 7.35 -9.63
C ILE A 158 -2.90 5.82 -9.64
N LEU A 159 -1.90 5.21 -10.28
CA LEU A 159 -1.75 3.74 -10.28
C LEU A 159 -1.53 3.20 -8.87
N ALA A 160 -0.66 3.84 -8.08
CA ALA A 160 -0.42 3.45 -6.68
C ALA A 160 -1.69 3.53 -5.84
N ILE A 161 -2.44 4.64 -5.95
CA ILE A 161 -3.72 4.82 -5.26
C ILE A 161 -4.70 3.73 -5.67
N SER A 162 -4.80 3.41 -6.96
CA SER A 162 -5.71 2.35 -7.45
C SER A 162 -5.40 1.00 -6.82
N VAL A 163 -4.12 0.62 -6.74
CA VAL A 163 -3.65 -0.62 -6.11
C VAL A 163 -3.87 -0.60 -4.58
N LYS A 164 -3.67 0.56 -3.95
CA LYS A 164 -3.89 0.73 -2.52
C LYS A 164 -5.37 0.74 -2.15
N VAL A 165 -6.26 1.28 -2.97
CA VAL A 165 -7.71 1.14 -2.76
C VAL A 165 -8.11 -0.34 -2.72
N ILE A 166 -7.65 -1.15 -3.67
CA ILE A 166 -7.95 -2.60 -3.68
C ILE A 166 -7.50 -3.27 -2.38
N SER A 167 -6.24 -3.05 -1.97
CA SER A 167 -5.69 -3.68 -0.77
C SER A 167 -6.25 -3.12 0.54
N ASN A 168 -6.30 -1.79 0.68
CA ASN A 168 -6.76 -1.11 1.89
C ASN A 168 -8.22 -1.45 2.18
N TYR A 169 -9.11 -1.34 1.20
CA TYR A 169 -10.53 -1.60 1.43
C TYR A 169 -10.81 -3.08 1.66
N SER A 170 -10.04 -3.97 1.01
CA SER A 170 -10.10 -5.40 1.35
C SER A 170 -9.74 -5.62 2.82
N ASN A 171 -8.63 -5.02 3.30
CA ASN A 171 -8.23 -5.17 4.70
C ASN A 171 -9.21 -4.54 5.70
N HIS A 172 -9.82 -3.42 5.35
CA HIS A 172 -10.87 -2.79 6.16
C HIS A 172 -12.10 -3.66 6.32
N LEU A 173 -12.46 -4.46 5.31
CA LEU A 173 -13.64 -5.33 5.35
C LEU A 173 -13.34 -6.72 5.92
N PHE A 174 -12.14 -7.25 5.70
CA PHE A 174 -11.72 -8.52 6.29
C PHE A 174 -11.27 -8.38 7.75
N HIS A 175 -11.05 -7.15 8.24
CA HIS A 175 -10.39 -6.87 9.52
C HIS A 175 -9.08 -7.66 9.62
N THR A 176 -8.32 -7.67 8.52
CA THR A 176 -7.20 -8.59 8.32
C THR A 176 -6.20 -8.50 9.47
N GLU A 177 -5.92 -9.64 10.10
CA GLU A 177 -4.86 -9.73 11.11
C GLU A 177 -3.50 -9.51 10.45
N VAL A 178 -2.67 -8.69 11.10
CA VAL A 178 -1.30 -8.41 10.64
C VAL A 178 -0.48 -9.69 10.73
N ASP A 179 0.14 -10.11 9.62
CA ASP A 179 1.02 -11.27 9.62
C ASP A 179 2.23 -11.04 10.55
N GLU A 180 2.74 -12.11 11.18
CA GLU A 180 3.89 -12.05 12.11
C GLU A 180 5.11 -11.34 11.50
N ALA A 181 5.35 -11.52 10.20
CA ALA A 181 6.42 -10.87 9.47
C ALA A 181 6.36 -9.33 9.51
N PHE A 182 5.19 -8.73 9.76
CA PHE A 182 4.97 -7.29 9.81
C PHE A 182 4.69 -6.77 11.23
N ALA A 183 4.57 -7.67 12.21
CA ALA A 183 4.13 -7.34 13.58
C ALA A 183 5.00 -6.28 14.27
N ALA A 184 6.30 -6.26 13.98
CA ALA A 184 7.24 -5.28 14.54
C ALA A 184 6.93 -3.81 14.14
N ARG A 185 6.12 -3.61 13.10
CA ARG A 185 5.66 -2.29 12.65
C ARG A 185 4.14 -2.15 12.70
N GLU A 186 3.47 -2.89 13.60
CA GLU A 186 2.04 -2.73 13.88
C GLU A 186 1.65 -1.27 14.06
N TRP A 187 0.42 -0.95 13.67
CA TRP A 187 -0.06 0.42 13.66
C TRP A 187 -1.57 0.45 13.88
N SER A 188 -2.02 1.49 14.57
CA SER A 188 -3.42 1.84 14.75
C SER A 188 -3.60 3.31 14.37
N ALA A 189 -4.74 3.65 13.77
CA ALA A 189 -5.08 5.05 13.52
C ALA A 189 -5.00 5.85 14.82
N PRO A 190 -4.32 7.01 14.82
CA PRO A 190 -4.41 7.97 15.92
C PRO A 190 -5.88 8.34 16.17
N LEU A 191 -6.25 8.42 17.45
CA LEU A 191 -7.58 8.84 17.90
C LEU A 191 -7.84 10.33 17.62
#